data_AF-A0A7Y4GZ04-F1
#
_entry.id   AF-A0A7Y4GZ04-F1
#
_cell.length_a   1.000
_cell.length_b   1.000
_cell.length_c   1.000
_cell.angle_alpha   90.00
_cell.angle_beta   90.00
_cell.angle_gamma   90.00
#
_symmetry.space_group_name_H-M   'P 1'
#
loop_
_entity.id
_entity.type
_entity.pdbx_description
1 polymer ?
#
loop_
_entity_poly.entity_id
_entity_poly.type
_entity_poly.pdbx_seq_one_letter_code
_entity_poly.pdbx_strand_id
1 'polypeptide(L)'
;MIDIEVISDPAVAIAALDPIRSALLAELAQPASAAILAPRLGLPRQKVNYHLRALEACRLVEVADERQWGGLTERLLVLSAKSFVVSPEALGAVAADPKRSKDQLAASYLIALGARIVREVGDLWKRARKADKQLATLSIDAEVRFASPAARAAFTRELTEAITELVSRYHDASSSGGRDHRLVIVSHPLP
;
A
#
# COMPACT_ATOMS: atom_id res chain seq x y z
N MET A 1 -14.55 -6.92 3.67
CA MET A 1 -13.60 -6.10 2.91
C MET A 1 -12.38 -5.78 3.77
N ILE A 2 -11.19 -5.85 3.17
CA ILE A 2 -9.91 -5.62 3.86
C ILE A 2 -9.58 -4.12 3.88
N ASP A 3 -8.78 -3.65 4.83
CA ASP A 3 -8.47 -2.21 4.91
C ASP A 3 -7.57 -1.74 3.76
N ILE A 4 -6.56 -2.55 3.40
CA ILE A 4 -5.59 -2.22 2.35
C ILE A 4 -5.18 -3.48 1.56
N GLU A 5 -5.22 -3.37 0.23
CA GLU A 5 -4.62 -4.34 -0.71
C GLU A 5 -3.33 -3.78 -1.30
N VAL A 6 -2.27 -4.59 -1.30
CA VAL A 6 -0.98 -4.22 -1.90
C VAL A 6 -0.84 -4.92 -3.26
N ILE A 7 -0.93 -4.13 -4.32
CA ILE A 7 -0.84 -4.60 -5.71
C ILE A 7 0.62 -4.73 -6.13
N SER A 8 1.13 -5.96 -6.23
CA SER A 8 2.46 -6.24 -6.76
C SER A 8 2.48 -6.71 -8.21
N ASP A 9 1.33 -7.16 -8.74
CA ASP A 9 1.22 -7.59 -10.13
C ASP A 9 1.17 -6.37 -11.08
N PRO A 10 2.09 -6.24 -12.06
CA PRO A 10 2.11 -5.12 -13.00
C PRO A 10 0.82 -4.97 -13.81
N ALA A 11 0.18 -6.07 -14.22
CA ALA A 11 -1.06 -6.03 -15.00
C ALA A 11 -2.23 -5.49 -14.15
N VAL A 12 -2.29 -5.89 -12.87
CA VAL A 12 -3.27 -5.35 -11.92
C VAL A 12 -2.99 -3.88 -11.61
N ALA A 13 -1.72 -3.47 -11.50
CA ALA A 13 -1.34 -2.07 -11.31
C ALA A 13 -1.77 -1.20 -12.51
N ILE A 14 -1.49 -1.64 -13.74
CA ILE A 14 -1.99 -0.99 -14.97
C ILE A 14 -3.52 -0.90 -14.95
N ALA A 15 -4.19 -1.93 -14.42
CA ALA A 15 -5.64 -1.92 -14.33
C ALA A 15 -6.19 -0.88 -13.34
N ALA A 16 -5.57 -0.79 -12.17
CA ALA A 16 -5.96 0.13 -11.11
C ALA A 16 -5.60 1.59 -11.44
N LEU A 17 -4.60 1.84 -12.28
CA LEU A 17 -4.10 3.19 -12.59
C LEU A 17 -4.68 3.81 -13.87
N ASP A 18 -5.43 3.04 -14.67
CA ASP A 18 -6.14 3.58 -15.82
C ASP A 18 -7.19 4.62 -15.38
N PRO A 19 -7.21 5.84 -15.95
CA PRO A 19 -8.04 6.93 -15.42
C PRO A 19 -9.53 6.62 -15.29
N ILE A 20 -10.10 5.87 -16.25
CA ILE A 20 -11.51 5.49 -16.22
C ILE A 20 -11.77 4.45 -15.13
N ARG A 21 -10.90 3.44 -15.03
CA ARG A 21 -10.98 2.43 -13.98
C ARG A 21 -10.76 3.01 -12.58
N SER A 22 -9.80 3.92 -12.40
CA SER A 22 -9.60 4.65 -11.15
C SER A 22 -10.85 5.44 -10.74
N ALA A 23 -11.49 6.14 -11.68
CA ALA A 23 -12.73 6.86 -11.42
C ALA A 23 -13.87 5.91 -11.05
N LEU A 24 -13.97 4.74 -11.69
CA LEU A 24 -14.96 3.72 -11.31
C LEU A 24 -14.69 3.15 -9.91
N LEU A 25 -13.43 2.85 -9.56
CA LEU A 25 -13.07 2.37 -8.22
C LEU A 25 -13.47 3.38 -7.13
N ALA A 26 -13.31 4.68 -7.38
CA ALA A 26 -13.72 5.73 -6.44
C ALA A 26 -15.24 5.75 -6.17
N GLU A 27 -16.06 5.33 -7.13
CA GLU A 27 -17.52 5.26 -7.00
C GLU A 27 -18.03 3.95 -6.36
N LEU A 28 -17.15 2.95 -6.19
CA LEU A 28 -17.50 1.59 -5.77
C LEU A 28 -17.26 1.30 -4.29
N ALA A 29 -17.07 2.34 -3.47
CA ALA A 29 -17.07 2.21 -2.01
C ALA A 29 -18.40 1.63 -1.47
N GLN A 30 -19.49 1.77 -2.24
CA GLN A 30 -20.77 1.12 -2.02
C GLN A 30 -21.17 0.33 -3.27
N PRO A 31 -21.98 -0.75 -3.13
CA PRO A 31 -22.44 -1.54 -4.27
C PRO A 31 -23.12 -0.71 -5.36
N ALA A 32 -22.61 -0.78 -6.60
CA ALA A 32 -23.17 -0.07 -7.74
C ALA A 32 -23.10 -0.90 -9.03
N SER A 33 -24.08 -0.71 -9.92
CA SER A 33 -24.11 -1.35 -11.24
C SER A 33 -23.55 -0.43 -12.32
N ALA A 34 -23.29 -0.99 -13.49
CA ALA A 34 -22.97 -0.20 -14.68
C ALA A 34 -24.05 0.83 -15.04
N ALA A 35 -25.32 0.56 -14.72
CA ALA A 35 -26.43 1.50 -14.97
C ALA A 35 -26.35 2.73 -14.05
N ILE A 36 -25.93 2.53 -12.80
CA ILE A 36 -25.75 3.61 -11.82
C ILE A 36 -24.49 4.43 -12.15
N LEU A 37 -23.40 3.77 -12.54
CA LEU A 37 -22.11 4.41 -12.76
C LEU A 37 -22.02 5.19 -14.09
N ALA A 38 -22.65 4.68 -15.16
CA ALA A 38 -22.64 5.33 -16.48
C ALA A 38 -23.01 6.83 -16.46
N PRO A 39 -24.14 7.27 -15.89
CA PRO A 39 -24.47 8.69 -15.83
C PRO A 39 -23.53 9.50 -14.95
N ARG A 40 -23.00 8.93 -13.85
CA ARG A 40 -22.06 9.64 -12.95
C ARG A 40 -20.75 9.99 -13.63
N LEU A 41 -20.24 9.08 -14.46
CA LEU A 41 -19.00 9.30 -15.21
C LEU A 41 -19.21 9.89 -16.61
N GLY A 42 -20.46 10.10 -17.04
CA GLY A 42 -20.76 10.56 -18.40
C GLY A 42 -20.30 9.59 -19.49
N LEU A 43 -20.34 8.27 -19.20
CA LEU A 43 -19.84 7.23 -20.09
C LEU A 43 -20.97 6.33 -20.61
N PRO A 44 -20.85 5.80 -21.85
CA PRO A 44 -21.78 4.76 -22.32
C PRO A 44 -21.75 3.52 -21.42
N ARG A 45 -22.92 2.95 -21.13
CA ARG A 45 -23.06 1.76 -20.25
C ARG A 45 -22.22 0.57 -20.71
N GLN A 46 -22.08 0.36 -22.03
CA GLN A 46 -21.24 -0.71 -22.58
C GLN A 46 -19.76 -0.51 -22.22
N LYS A 47 -19.27 0.74 -22.25
CA LYS A 47 -17.90 1.08 -21.88
C LYS A 47 -17.66 0.87 -20.38
N VAL A 48 -18.62 1.28 -19.54
CA VAL A 48 -18.57 1.00 -18.10
C VAL A 48 -18.52 -0.50 -17.82
N ASN A 49 -19.41 -1.28 -18.45
CA ASN A 49 -19.40 -2.74 -18.30
C ASN A 49 -18.04 -3.36 -18.68
N TYR A 50 -17.43 -2.91 -19.77
CA TYR A 50 -16.09 -3.36 -20.16
C TYR A 50 -15.05 -3.11 -19.06
N HIS A 51 -15.00 -1.89 -18.52
CA HIS A 51 -14.04 -1.56 -17.47
C HIS A 51 -14.33 -2.28 -16.14
N LEU A 52 -15.60 -2.46 -15.77
CA LEU A 52 -15.99 -3.23 -14.59
C LEU A 52 -15.55 -4.70 -14.70
N ARG A 53 -15.70 -5.31 -15.88
CA ARG A 53 -15.21 -6.68 -16.12
C ARG A 53 -13.69 -6.78 -16.02
N ALA A 54 -12.97 -5.78 -16.52
CA ALA A 54 -11.52 -5.73 -16.39
C ALA A 54 -11.07 -5.57 -14.92
N LEU A 55 -11.77 -4.75 -14.14
CA LEU A 55 -11.52 -4.59 -12.70
C LEU A 55 -11.82 -5.87 -11.92
N GLU A 56 -12.94 -6.54 -12.22
CA GLU A 56 -13.34 -7.81 -11.62
C GLU A 56 -12.34 -8.92 -11.93
N ALA A 57 -11.86 -9.01 -13.17
CA ALA A 57 -10.82 -9.96 -13.57
C ALA A 57 -9.51 -9.76 -12.80
N CYS A 58 -9.20 -8.51 -12.42
CA CYS A 58 -8.05 -8.16 -11.57
C CYS A 58 -8.34 -8.27 -10.07
N ARG A 59 -9.55 -8.69 -9.65
CA ARG A 59 -10.01 -8.75 -8.26
C ARG A 59 -9.91 -7.41 -7.51
N LEU A 60 -10.04 -6.31 -8.24
CA LEU A 60 -10.12 -4.96 -7.65
C LEU A 60 -11.55 -4.65 -7.17
N VAL A 61 -12.52 -5.38 -7.70
CA VAL A 61 -13.93 -5.33 -7.33
C VAL A 61 -14.47 -6.75 -7.25
N GLU A 62 -15.54 -6.93 -6.49
CA GLU A 62 -16.27 -8.18 -6.33
C GLU A 62 -17.77 -7.97 -6.49
N VAL A 63 -18.51 -9.04 -6.76
CA VAL A 63 -19.98 -9.00 -6.83
C VAL A 63 -20.53 -8.93 -5.42
N ALA A 64 -21.21 -7.82 -5.12
CA ALA A 64 -21.92 -7.65 -3.86
C ALA A 64 -23.31 -8.31 -3.93
N ASP A 65 -23.99 -8.19 -5.07
CA ASP A 65 -25.35 -8.71 -5.25
C ASP A 65 -25.71 -8.83 -6.75
N GLU A 66 -26.73 -9.62 -7.06
CA GLU A 66 -27.33 -9.76 -8.39
C GLU A 66 -28.85 -9.65 -8.29
N ARG A 67 -29.46 -8.74 -9.06
CA ARG A 67 -30.91 -8.52 -9.05
C ARG A 67 -31.52 -8.58 -10.44
N GLN A 68 -32.78 -9.00 -10.53
CA GLN A 68 -33.52 -8.97 -11.79
C GLN A 68 -34.12 -7.57 -12.01
N TRP A 69 -33.89 -6.98 -13.18
CA TRP A 69 -34.46 -5.70 -13.57
C TRP A 69 -34.83 -5.72 -15.06
N GLY A 70 -36.12 -5.66 -15.36
CA GLY A 70 -36.61 -5.66 -16.74
C GLY A 70 -36.25 -6.92 -17.55
N GLY A 71 -36.20 -8.08 -16.90
CA GLY A 71 -35.80 -9.36 -17.53
C GLY A 71 -34.29 -9.53 -17.71
N LEU A 72 -33.49 -8.57 -17.26
CA LEU A 72 -32.03 -8.62 -17.28
C LEU A 72 -31.49 -8.79 -15.86
N THR A 73 -30.42 -9.57 -15.72
CA THR A 73 -29.68 -9.66 -14.45
C THR A 73 -28.71 -8.49 -14.32
N GLU A 74 -28.95 -7.63 -13.34
CA GLU A 74 -28.11 -6.50 -12.99
C GLU A 74 -27.16 -6.89 -11.85
N ARG A 75 -25.86 -6.72 -12.08
CA ARG A 75 -24.80 -7.03 -11.10
C ARG A 75 -24.39 -5.75 -10.38
N LEU A 76 -24.40 -5.79 -9.06
CA LEU A 76 -23.85 -4.76 -8.19
C LEU A 76 -22.43 -5.16 -7.81
N LEU A 77 -21.46 -4.31 -8.15
CA LEU A 77 -20.05 -4.51 -7.79
C LEU A 77 -19.68 -3.59 -6.64
N VAL A 78 -18.70 -4.00 -5.84
CA VAL A 78 -18.12 -3.22 -4.73
C VAL A 78 -16.61 -3.43 -4.73
N LEU A 79 -15.85 -2.50 -4.13
CA LEU A 79 -14.41 -2.67 -3.95
C LEU A 79 -14.06 -3.94 -3.16
N SER A 80 -12.97 -4.62 -3.54
CA SER A 80 -12.45 -5.76 -2.78
C SER A 80 -11.65 -5.36 -1.53
N ALA A 81 -11.16 -4.12 -1.49
CA ALA A 81 -10.45 -3.50 -0.38
C ALA A 81 -10.87 -2.03 -0.19
N LYS A 82 -10.81 -1.51 1.03
CA LYS A 82 -11.12 -0.10 1.31
C LYS A 82 -10.12 0.84 0.63
N SER A 83 -8.88 0.38 0.44
CA SER A 83 -7.81 1.13 -0.20
C SER A 83 -6.84 0.20 -0.94
N PHE A 84 -6.14 0.74 -1.93
CA PHE A 84 -5.15 0.03 -2.73
C PHE A 84 -3.84 0.80 -2.73
N VAL A 85 -2.72 0.08 -2.64
CA VAL A 85 -1.37 0.64 -2.82
C VAL A 85 -0.62 -0.20 -3.83
N VAL A 86 0.02 0.44 -4.80
CA VAL A 86 0.90 -0.26 -5.74
C VAL A 86 2.26 -0.48 -5.07
N SER A 87 2.65 -1.75 -4.95
CA SER A 87 4.00 -2.11 -4.52
C SER A 87 5.01 -1.65 -5.57
N PRO A 88 6.15 -1.05 -5.18
CA PRO A 88 7.23 -0.74 -6.11
C PRO A 88 7.74 -1.95 -6.90
N GLU A 89 7.51 -3.18 -6.40
CA GLU A 89 7.82 -4.42 -7.13
C GLU A 89 7.10 -4.54 -8.49
N ALA A 90 5.95 -3.89 -8.66
CA ALA A 90 5.25 -3.84 -9.94
C ALA A 90 6.09 -3.16 -11.06
N LEU A 91 7.13 -2.40 -10.70
CA LEU A 91 8.08 -1.80 -11.62
C LEU A 91 9.24 -2.75 -12.00
N GLY A 92 9.28 -3.96 -11.44
CA GLY A 92 10.30 -4.97 -11.74
C GLY A 92 11.72 -4.47 -11.49
N ALA A 93 12.61 -4.67 -12.46
CA ALA A 93 14.04 -4.36 -12.32
C ALA A 93 14.33 -2.87 -12.10
N VAL A 94 13.42 -1.95 -12.46
CA VAL A 94 13.62 -0.50 -12.26
C VAL A 94 13.04 0.01 -10.94
N ALA A 95 12.45 -0.86 -10.12
CA ALA A 95 11.97 -0.51 -8.79
C ALA A 95 13.07 0.12 -7.92
N ALA A 96 12.68 1.07 -7.05
CA ALA A 96 13.60 1.68 -6.11
C ALA A 96 14.16 0.64 -5.13
N ASP A 97 15.49 0.67 -4.93
CA ASP A 97 16.19 -0.24 -4.04
C ASP A 97 17.26 0.53 -3.26
N PRO A 98 17.17 0.60 -1.91
CA PRO A 98 18.16 1.30 -1.10
C PRO A 98 19.56 0.68 -1.22
N LYS A 99 19.71 -0.56 -1.72
CA LYS A 99 21.04 -1.15 -1.99
C LYS A 99 21.78 -0.48 -3.15
N ARG A 100 21.09 0.29 -4.01
CA ARG A 100 21.68 0.98 -5.17
C ARG A 100 22.33 2.31 -4.81
N SER A 101 22.03 2.86 -3.64
CA SER A 101 22.64 4.10 -3.15
C SER A 101 23.45 3.83 -1.88
N LYS A 102 24.63 4.45 -1.79
CA LYS A 102 25.46 4.43 -0.58
C LYS A 102 25.26 5.67 0.28
N ASP A 103 24.61 6.71 -0.25
CA ASP A 103 24.36 7.95 0.47
C ASP A 103 23.07 7.84 1.28
N GLN A 104 23.22 7.56 2.57
CA GLN A 104 22.10 7.39 3.50
C GLN A 104 21.44 8.72 3.90
N LEU A 105 22.10 9.85 3.62
CA LEU A 105 21.58 11.19 3.91
C LEU A 105 20.76 11.77 2.75
N ALA A 106 20.87 11.18 1.55
CA ALA A 106 20.12 11.62 0.39
C ALA A 106 18.62 11.33 0.50
N ALA A 107 17.79 12.27 0.03
CA ALA A 107 16.35 12.09 -0.07
C ALA A 107 15.96 10.86 -0.92
N SER A 108 16.74 10.56 -1.97
CA SER A 108 16.55 9.38 -2.82
C SER A 108 16.70 8.06 -2.05
N TYR A 109 17.59 8.01 -1.06
CA TYR A 109 17.75 6.85 -0.19
C TYR A 109 16.54 6.69 0.74
N LEU A 110 16.05 7.79 1.33
CA LEU A 110 14.84 7.79 2.14
C LEU A 110 13.61 7.30 1.34
N ILE A 111 13.44 7.79 0.11
CA ILE A 111 12.37 7.32 -0.80
C ILE A 111 12.52 5.81 -1.07
N ALA A 112 13.74 5.33 -1.32
CA ALA A 112 14.00 3.91 -1.55
C ALA A 112 13.73 3.04 -0.29
N LEU A 113 13.96 3.57 0.92
CA LEU A 113 13.55 2.93 2.17
C LEU A 113 12.02 2.80 2.26
N GLY A 114 11.29 3.88 1.97
CA GLY A 114 9.82 3.85 1.94
C GLY A 114 9.28 2.83 0.93
N ALA A 115 9.86 2.80 -0.27
CA ALA A 115 9.54 1.82 -1.29
C ALA A 115 9.77 0.36 -0.82
N ARG A 116 10.88 0.11 -0.12
CA ARG A 116 11.17 -1.21 0.47
C ARG A 116 10.14 -1.57 1.55
N ILE A 117 9.74 -0.63 2.41
CA ILE A 117 8.73 -0.87 3.45
C ILE A 117 7.41 -1.33 2.81
N VAL A 118 6.92 -0.62 1.79
CA VAL A 118 5.67 -0.99 1.09
C VAL A 118 5.76 -2.42 0.53
N ARG A 119 6.88 -2.78 -0.10
CA ARG A 119 7.10 -4.13 -0.63
C ARG A 119 7.14 -5.19 0.47
N GLU A 120 8.05 -5.04 1.44
CA GLU A 120 8.30 -6.06 2.47
C GLU A 120 7.08 -6.26 3.40
N VAL A 121 6.45 -5.16 3.84
CA VAL A 121 5.26 -5.21 4.68
C VAL A 121 4.05 -5.69 3.89
N GLY A 122 3.90 -5.30 2.62
CA GLY A 122 2.83 -5.79 1.75
C GLY A 122 2.88 -7.31 1.55
N ASP A 123 4.07 -7.86 1.32
CA ASP A 123 4.28 -9.31 1.21
C ASP A 123 3.96 -10.04 2.53
N LEU A 124 4.44 -9.50 3.65
CA LEU A 124 4.19 -10.05 4.97
C LEU A 124 2.70 -10.00 5.32
N TRP A 125 2.01 -8.90 5.01
CA TRP A 125 0.58 -8.72 5.20
C TRP A 125 -0.22 -9.76 4.41
N LYS A 126 0.09 -9.93 3.12
CA LYS A 126 -0.55 -10.91 2.25
C LYS A 126 -0.35 -12.34 2.75
N ARG A 127 0.88 -12.69 3.17
CA ARG A 127 1.20 -14.02 3.74
C ARG A 127 0.50 -14.25 5.07
N ALA A 128 0.50 -13.26 5.97
CA ALA A 128 -0.15 -13.35 7.27
C ALA A 128 -1.66 -13.58 7.12
N ARG A 129 -2.32 -12.82 6.23
CA ARG A 129 -3.73 -13.04 5.88
C ARG A 129 -4.01 -14.42 5.31
N LYS A 130 -3.19 -14.89 4.37
CA LYS A 130 -3.36 -16.24 3.78
C LYS A 130 -3.23 -17.35 4.83
N ALA A 131 -2.42 -17.12 5.86
CA ALA A 131 -2.20 -18.05 6.96
C ALA A 131 -3.14 -17.84 8.16
N ASP A 132 -4.09 -16.90 8.07
CA ASP A 132 -4.96 -16.46 9.19
C ASP A 132 -4.18 -16.11 10.47
N LYS A 133 -3.08 -15.38 10.31
CA LYS A 133 -2.19 -14.93 11.40
C LYS A 133 -2.11 -13.42 11.46
N GLN A 134 -1.84 -12.91 12.66
CA GLN A 134 -1.48 -11.51 12.85
C GLN A 134 -0.02 -11.26 12.45
N LEU A 135 0.22 -10.10 11.86
CA LEU A 135 1.56 -9.60 11.58
C LEU A 135 1.96 -8.63 12.71
N ALA A 136 2.99 -9.00 13.48
CA ALA A 136 3.54 -8.11 14.50
C ALA A 136 4.33 -6.98 13.84
N THR A 137 3.83 -5.74 13.97
CA THR A 137 4.48 -4.52 13.47
C THR A 137 4.57 -3.47 14.58
N LEU A 138 5.48 -2.51 14.39
CA LEU A 138 5.58 -1.30 15.19
C LEU A 138 5.51 -0.09 14.25
N SER A 139 4.70 0.89 14.62
CA SER A 139 4.63 2.19 13.96
C SER A 139 4.78 3.28 15.02
N ILE A 140 5.66 4.24 14.76
CA ILE A 140 5.84 5.45 15.57
C ILE A 140 5.59 6.62 14.64
N ASP A 141 4.59 7.43 14.95
CA ASP A 141 4.22 8.63 14.19
C ASP A 141 4.24 9.83 15.14
N ALA A 142 5.10 10.79 14.84
CA ALA A 142 5.35 11.95 15.68
C ALA A 142 5.81 13.16 14.86
N GLU A 143 5.15 14.29 15.07
CA GLU A 143 5.59 15.59 14.55
C GLU A 143 6.41 16.33 15.61
N VAL A 144 7.62 16.75 15.25
CA VAL A 144 8.52 17.47 16.15
C VAL A 144 8.88 18.83 15.55
N ARG A 145 8.56 19.90 16.27
CA ARG A 145 9.02 21.25 15.94
C ARG A 145 10.30 21.56 16.72
N PHE A 146 11.42 21.69 16.01
CA PHE A 146 12.69 22.06 16.63
C PHE A 146 12.83 23.59 16.75
N ALA A 147 13.30 24.05 17.91
CA ALA A 147 13.57 25.47 18.14
C ALA A 147 14.75 26.00 17.30
N SER A 148 15.69 25.13 16.90
CA SER A 148 16.87 25.50 16.11
C SER A 148 17.47 24.29 15.36
N PRO A 149 18.35 24.53 14.36
CA PRO A 149 19.13 23.45 13.73
C PRO A 149 20.01 22.68 14.73
N ALA A 150 20.52 23.35 15.77
CA ALA A 150 21.30 22.71 16.82
C ALA A 150 20.46 21.74 17.67
N ALA A 151 19.22 22.12 18.02
CA ALA A 151 18.29 21.25 18.73
C ALA A 151 17.93 20.01 17.90
N ARG A 152 17.70 20.18 16.58
CA ARG A 152 17.48 19.06 15.66
C ARG A 152 18.68 18.11 15.59
N ALA A 153 19.89 18.65 15.54
CA ALA A 153 21.11 17.84 15.51
C ALA A 153 21.31 17.08 16.83
N ALA A 154 21.00 17.70 17.98
CA ALA A 154 21.04 17.04 19.29
C ALA A 154 20.04 15.88 19.37
N PHE A 155 18.77 16.13 19.01
CA PHE A 155 17.75 15.10 18.92
C PHE A 155 18.16 13.91 18.05
N THR A 156 18.76 14.18 16.88
CA THR A 156 19.19 13.11 15.96
C THR A 156 20.28 12.23 16.58
N ARG A 157 21.23 12.82 17.33
CA ARG A 157 22.26 12.04 18.04
C ARG A 157 21.65 11.20 19.16
N GLU A 158 20.86 11.81 20.03
CA GLU A 158 20.22 11.12 21.17
C GLU A 158 19.32 9.96 20.69
N LEU A 159 18.56 10.18 19.61
CA LEU A 159 17.76 9.12 18.99
C LEU A 159 18.64 7.98 18.46
N THR A 160 19.75 8.29 17.81
CA THR A 160 20.68 7.28 17.28
C THR A 160 21.30 6.46 18.41
N GLU A 161 21.72 7.13 19.50
CA GLU A 161 22.28 6.49 20.69
C GLU A 161 21.26 5.57 21.36
N ALA A 162 20.04 6.05 21.62
CA ALA A 162 18.99 5.28 22.25
C ALA A 162 18.62 4.01 21.44
N ILE A 163 18.55 4.12 20.12
CA ILE A 163 18.25 2.98 19.25
C ILE A 163 19.42 2.00 19.21
N THR A 164 20.66 2.48 19.15
CA THR A 164 21.85 1.62 19.17
C THR A 164 21.93 0.84 20.48
N GLU A 165 21.65 1.49 21.61
CA GLU A 165 21.58 0.84 22.92
C GLU A 165 20.50 -0.26 22.95
N LEU A 166 19.29 0.03 22.48
CA LEU A 166 18.22 -0.97 22.40
C LEU A 166 18.60 -2.16 21.51
N VAL A 167 19.16 -1.91 20.32
CA VAL A 167 19.57 -2.98 19.40
C VAL A 167 20.65 -3.85 20.04
N SER A 168 21.70 -3.25 20.62
CA SER A 168 22.77 -4.02 21.27
C SER A 168 22.29 -4.87 22.45
N ARG A 169 21.28 -4.40 23.18
CA ARG A 169 20.72 -5.10 24.34
C ARG A 169 19.84 -6.31 23.94
N TYR A 170 19.08 -6.19 22.86
CA TYR A 170 18.07 -7.20 22.49
C TYR A 170 18.44 -8.07 21.29
N HIS A 171 19.44 -7.68 20.50
CA HIS A 171 19.89 -8.48 19.38
C HIS A 171 20.64 -9.74 19.86
N ASP A 172 20.12 -10.91 19.48
CA ASP A 172 20.76 -12.19 19.72
C ASP A 172 20.85 -12.99 18.40
N ALA A 173 22.03 -12.96 17.78
CA ALA A 173 22.30 -13.69 16.54
C ALA A 173 22.40 -15.22 16.74
N SER A 174 22.50 -15.70 17.99
CA SER A 174 22.69 -17.12 18.31
C SER A 174 21.37 -17.86 18.54
N SER A 175 20.25 -17.13 18.67
CA SER A 175 18.94 -17.72 18.93
C SER A 175 18.39 -18.46 17.72
N SER A 176 18.35 -19.80 17.78
CA SER A 176 17.89 -20.67 16.70
C SER A 176 16.40 -20.53 16.34
N GLY A 177 15.60 -19.93 17.23
CA GLY A 177 14.19 -19.62 17.00
C GLY A 177 13.91 -18.14 16.73
N GLY A 178 14.95 -17.31 16.72
CA GLY A 178 14.85 -15.87 16.48
C GLY A 178 14.33 -15.56 15.09
N ARG A 179 13.64 -14.42 14.96
CA ARG A 179 13.23 -13.87 13.68
C ARG A 179 13.87 -12.52 13.50
N ASP A 180 14.43 -12.28 12.32
CA ASP A 180 14.96 -10.97 12.00
C ASP A 180 13.82 -9.96 11.91
N HIS A 181 13.93 -8.90 12.72
CA HIS A 181 13.06 -7.75 12.64
C HIS A 181 13.84 -6.57 12.07
N ARG A 182 13.33 -5.99 10.98
CA ARG A 182 13.90 -4.78 10.41
C ARG A 182 13.34 -3.56 11.14
N LEU A 183 14.23 -2.74 11.70
CA LEU A 183 13.92 -1.40 12.18
C LEU A 183 14.38 -0.36 11.16
N VAL A 184 13.49 0.54 10.75
CA VAL A 184 13.81 1.70 9.91
C VAL A 184 13.20 2.92 10.58
N ILE A 185 14.03 3.95 10.80
CA ILE A 185 13.61 5.23 11.37
C ILE A 185 13.99 6.30 10.36
N VAL A 186 13.03 7.14 9.99
CA VAL A 186 13.21 8.23 9.04
C VAL A 186 12.68 9.52 9.65
N SER A 187 13.28 10.64 9.29
CA SER A 187 12.82 11.99 9.65
C SER A 187 13.02 12.90 8.45
N HIS A 188 11.99 13.63 8.06
CA HIS A 188 12.03 14.60 6.97
C HIS A 188 11.28 15.88 7.38
N PRO A 189 11.57 17.02 6.74
CA PRO A 189 10.75 18.22 6.90
C PRO A 189 9.29 17.98 6.48
N LEU A 190 8.35 18.69 7.10
CA LEU A 190 6.97 18.74 6.61
C LEU A 190 6.91 19.47 5.25
N PRO A 191 5.96 19.13 4.36
CA PRO A 191 5.76 19.77 3.06
C PRO A 191 5.53 21.29 3.11
#